data_AF-A0A3A2J3E1-F1
#
_entry.id   AF-A0A3A2J3E1-F1
#
_cell.length_a   1.000
_cell.length_b   1.000
_cell.length_c   1.000
_cell.angle_alpha   90.00
_cell.angle_beta   90.00
_cell.angle_gamma   90.00
#
_symmetry.space_group_name_H-M   'P 1'
#
loop_
_entity.id
_entity.type
_entity.pdbx_description
1 polymer ?
#
loop_
_entity_poly.entity_id
_entity_poly.type
_entity_poly.pdbx_seq_one_letter_code
_entity_poly.pdbx_strand_id
1 'polypeptide(L)'
;MFTKTLPIIFTYTKLFSQLEAVIFLVALFLLVYCYTPAVKSTWRDCSSNGWYQTLYSAWLGESSLWRAFWPFFILVNIIIYYIDYRAMTETYTIASWKTVHGMLLLPIVWWTRSVWVCSQNTRFKLLSSVARTLTLCLLLEFILRFYISTLMPQTFFDCRLLTLEYGDCI
;
A
#
# COMPACT_ATOMS: atom_id res chain seq x y z
N MET A 1 -4.16 2.62 -5.50
CA MET A 1 -2.76 2.13 -5.53
C MET A 1 -2.25 2.21 -6.96
N PHE A 2 -1.01 2.65 -7.18
CA PHE A 2 -0.33 2.72 -8.48
C PHE A 2 -0.96 3.62 -9.57
N THR A 3 -1.91 4.49 -9.20
CA THR A 3 -2.62 5.33 -10.17
C THR A 3 -1.75 6.40 -10.80
N LYS A 4 -0.71 6.85 -10.11
CA LYS A 4 0.20 7.92 -10.58
C LYS A 4 1.64 7.45 -10.75
N THR A 5 2.13 6.58 -9.86
CA THR A 5 3.50 6.05 -9.89
C THR A 5 3.82 5.25 -11.15
N LEU A 6 2.98 4.28 -11.53
CA LEU A 6 3.23 3.45 -12.73
C LEU A 6 3.27 4.29 -14.02
N PRO A 7 2.30 5.18 -14.29
CA PRO A 7 2.40 6.08 -15.43
C PRO A 7 3.67 6.93 -15.43
N ILE A 8 4.07 7.47 -14.27
CA ILE A 8 5.28 8.29 -14.16
C ILE A 8 6.52 7.45 -14.48
N ILE A 9 6.63 6.25 -13.92
CA ILE A 9 7.77 5.36 -14.15
C ILE A 9 7.88 5.01 -15.63
N PHE A 10 6.79 4.60 -16.27
CA PHE A 10 6.84 4.21 -17.69
C PHE A 10 7.06 5.37 -18.66
N THR A 11 6.66 6.59 -18.29
CA THR A 11 6.77 7.76 -19.17
C THR A 11 8.10 8.49 -18.99
N TYR A 12 8.55 8.65 -17.75
CA TYR A 12 9.66 9.54 -17.41
C TYR A 12 10.91 8.82 -16.93
N THR A 13 10.85 7.51 -16.64
CA THR A 13 12.01 6.77 -16.15
C THR A 13 12.37 5.59 -17.06
N LYS A 14 13.66 5.26 -17.14
CA LYS A 14 14.15 4.00 -17.75
C LYS A 14 14.27 2.86 -16.74
N LEU A 15 13.57 2.95 -15.60
CA LEU A 15 13.68 1.98 -14.51
C LEU A 15 13.14 0.60 -14.90
N PHE A 16 12.02 0.56 -15.61
CA PHE A 16 11.38 -0.66 -16.06
C PHE A 16 10.63 -0.42 -17.36
N SER A 17 10.73 -1.37 -18.29
CA SER A 17 9.76 -1.53 -19.37
C SER A 17 8.42 -2.03 -18.83
N GLN A 18 7.32 -1.76 -19.53
CA GLN A 18 5.99 -2.26 -19.17
C GLN A 18 5.97 -3.79 -19.01
N LEU A 19 6.65 -4.51 -19.91
CA LEU A 19 6.77 -5.96 -19.85
C LEU A 19 7.58 -6.43 -18.64
N GLU A 20 8.69 -5.76 -18.32
CA GLU A 20 9.53 -6.10 -17.18
C GLU A 20 8.80 -5.88 -15.85
N ALA A 21 8.01 -4.81 -15.74
CA ALA A 21 7.18 -4.56 -14.56
C ALA A 21 6.10 -5.65 -14.37
N VAL A 22 5.45 -6.11 -15.45
CA VAL A 22 4.50 -7.21 -15.38
C VAL A 22 5.19 -8.51 -14.97
N ILE A 23 6.33 -8.85 -15.57
CA ILE A 23 7.12 -10.03 -15.22
C ILE A 23 7.53 -9.97 -13.74
N PHE A 24 7.98 -8.80 -13.27
CA PHE A 24 8.35 -8.59 -11.86
C PHE A 24 7.18 -8.81 -10.91
N LEU A 25 5.99 -8.23 -11.21
CA LEU A 25 4.80 -8.39 -10.38
C LEU A 25 4.30 -9.83 -10.36
N VAL A 26 4.36 -10.54 -11.50
CA VAL A 26 4.00 -11.95 -11.59
C VAL A 26 4.98 -12.81 -10.80
N ALA A 27 6.29 -12.57 -10.95
CA ALA A 27 7.32 -13.27 -10.19
C ALA A 27 7.15 -13.06 -8.67
N LEU A 28 6.85 -11.82 -8.25
CA LEU A 28 6.55 -11.49 -6.86
C LEU A 28 5.32 -12.25 -6.35
N PHE A 29 4.23 -12.26 -7.13
CA PHE A 29 3.01 -13.00 -6.77
C PHE A 29 3.26 -14.50 -6.66
N LEU A 30 3.98 -15.11 -7.60
CA LEU A 30 4.32 -16.53 -7.57
C LEU A 30 5.19 -16.88 -6.36
N LEU A 31 6.18 -16.04 -6.05
CA LEU A 31 7.01 -16.19 -4.86
C LEU A 31 6.15 -16.16 -3.60
N VAL A 32 5.28 -15.15 -3.45
CA VAL A 32 4.37 -15.04 -2.30
C VAL A 32 3.43 -16.24 -2.23
N TYR A 33 2.91 -16.72 -3.35
CA TYR A 33 2.03 -17.89 -3.41
C TYR A 33 2.73 -19.17 -2.93
N CYS A 34 3.99 -19.36 -3.32
CA CYS A 34 4.81 -20.49 -2.86
C CYS A 34 5.06 -20.44 -1.35
N TYR A 35 5.39 -19.26 -0.80
CA TYR A 35 5.61 -19.07 0.65
C TYR A 35 4.32 -18.94 1.48
N THR A 36 3.16 -18.87 0.83
CA THR A 36 1.89 -18.78 1.55
C THR A 36 1.55 -20.16 2.13
N PRO A 37 1.34 -20.27 3.45
CA PRO A 37 0.99 -21.54 4.08
C PRO A 37 -0.38 -22.03 3.61
N ALA A 38 -0.62 -23.33 3.78
CA ALA A 38 -1.93 -23.91 3.55
C ALA A 38 -2.99 -23.32 4.52
N VAL A 39 -4.23 -23.34 4.07
CA VAL A 39 -5.39 -22.84 4.83
C VAL A 39 -5.71 -23.78 5.99
N LYS A 40 -6.04 -23.21 7.16
CA LYS A 40 -6.51 -23.99 8.32
C LYS A 40 -7.98 -24.37 8.14
N SER A 41 -8.30 -25.66 8.05
CA SER A 41 -9.69 -26.12 7.87
C SER A 41 -10.56 -25.97 9.13
N THR A 42 -9.95 -25.91 10.32
CA THR A 42 -10.64 -25.89 11.62
C THR A 42 -10.77 -24.50 12.24
N TRP A 43 -10.46 -23.44 11.50
CA TRP A 43 -10.53 -22.08 12.03
C TRP A 43 -11.98 -21.65 12.28
N ARG A 44 -12.24 -21.09 13.48
CA ARG A 44 -13.49 -20.42 13.84
C ARG A 44 -13.23 -18.95 14.07
N ASP A 45 -14.12 -18.10 13.56
CA ASP A 45 -14.06 -16.66 13.80
C ASP A 45 -14.45 -16.37 15.25
N CYS A 46 -13.47 -16.04 16.09
CA CYS A 46 -13.67 -15.67 17.49
C CYS A 46 -13.99 -14.17 17.66
N SER A 47 -14.48 -13.49 16.62
CA SER A 47 -14.75 -12.05 16.71
C SER A 47 -15.76 -11.73 17.80
N SER A 48 -15.35 -10.90 18.75
CA SER A 48 -16.24 -10.25 19.72
C SER A 48 -16.95 -9.03 19.10
N ASN A 49 -18.09 -8.64 19.67
CA ASN A 49 -18.95 -7.53 19.25
C ASN A 49 -18.35 -6.11 19.38
N GLY A 50 -17.04 -5.96 19.64
CA GLY A 50 -16.38 -4.66 19.83
C GLY A 50 -15.35 -4.31 18.74
N TRP A 51 -15.29 -3.03 18.34
CA TRP A 51 -14.32 -2.53 17.34
C TRP A 51 -12.86 -2.73 17.79
N TYR A 52 -12.57 -2.40 19.05
CA TYR A 52 -11.23 -2.56 19.63
C TYR A 52 -10.82 -4.04 19.67
N GLN A 53 -11.76 -4.91 20.07
CA GLN A 53 -11.51 -6.34 20.14
C GLN A 53 -11.36 -6.98 18.74
N THR A 54 -12.00 -6.40 17.72
CA THR A 54 -11.81 -6.79 16.32
C THR A 54 -10.39 -6.43 15.84
N LEU A 55 -9.88 -5.24 16.18
CA LEU A 55 -8.51 -4.84 15.86
C LEU A 55 -7.49 -5.73 16.60
N TYR A 56 -7.73 -5.95 17.90
CA TYR A 56 -6.87 -6.78 18.73
C TYR A 56 -6.81 -8.24 18.24
N SER A 57 -7.96 -8.85 17.93
CA SER A 57 -8.02 -10.21 17.38
C SER A 57 -7.41 -10.32 15.98
N ALA A 58 -7.53 -9.29 15.14
CA ALA A 58 -6.83 -9.23 13.86
C ALA A 58 -5.30 -9.16 14.03
N TRP A 59 -4.82 -8.43 15.04
CA TRP A 59 -3.40 -8.37 15.37
C TRP A 59 -2.85 -9.70 15.91
N LEU A 60 -3.65 -10.43 16.68
CA LEU A 60 -3.28 -11.75 17.21
C LEU A 60 -3.37 -12.87 16.17
N GLY A 61 -4.07 -12.65 15.05
CA GLY A 61 -4.25 -13.68 14.04
C GLY A 61 -5.46 -14.58 14.26
N GLU A 62 -6.43 -14.15 15.07
CA GLU A 62 -7.63 -14.92 15.40
C GLU A 62 -8.82 -14.53 14.53
N SER A 63 -8.75 -13.38 13.85
CA SER A 63 -9.80 -12.86 12.98
C SER A 63 -9.75 -13.44 11.57
N SER A 64 -10.86 -13.34 10.83
CA SER A 64 -10.89 -13.68 9.41
C SER A 64 -9.99 -12.74 8.61
N LEU A 65 -9.32 -13.29 7.60
CA LEU A 65 -8.51 -12.51 6.65
C LEU A 65 -9.30 -11.34 6.05
N TRP A 66 -10.57 -11.58 5.69
CA TRP A 66 -11.43 -10.56 5.08
C TRP A 66 -11.61 -9.33 5.99
N ARG A 67 -11.86 -9.55 7.29
CA ARG A 67 -12.05 -8.47 8.27
C ARG A 67 -10.76 -7.73 8.57
N ALA A 68 -9.63 -8.43 8.62
CA ALA A 68 -8.32 -7.80 8.80
C ALA A 68 -7.88 -6.99 7.56
N PHE A 69 -8.25 -7.44 6.35
CA PHE A 69 -7.78 -6.88 5.10
C PHE A 69 -8.51 -5.61 4.67
N TRP A 70 -9.84 -5.68 4.50
CA TRP A 70 -10.59 -4.64 3.77
C TRP A 70 -10.62 -3.25 4.39
N PRO A 71 -10.87 -3.09 5.70
CA PRO A 71 -11.01 -1.76 6.29
C PRO A 71 -9.78 -0.90 6.06
N PHE A 72 -8.60 -1.47 6.29
CA PHE A 72 -7.32 -0.79 6.09
C PHE A 72 -6.96 -0.64 4.62
N PHE A 73 -7.25 -1.65 3.79
CA PHE A 73 -7.00 -1.54 2.36
C PHE A 73 -7.78 -0.37 1.74
N ILE A 74 -9.06 -0.25 2.06
CA ILE A 74 -9.92 0.85 1.60
C ILE A 74 -9.42 2.18 2.16
N LEU A 75 -9.21 2.26 3.48
CA LEU A 75 -8.76 3.48 4.16
C LEU A 75 -7.47 4.03 3.53
N VAL A 76 -6.44 3.20 3.40
CA VAL A 76 -5.14 3.63 2.87
C VAL A 76 -5.27 4.08 1.42
N ASN A 77 -6.00 3.36 0.58
CA ASN A 77 -6.19 3.77 -0.82
C ASN A 77 -6.97 5.09 -0.95
N ILE A 78 -7.98 5.31 -0.11
CA ILE A 78 -8.72 6.58 -0.07
C ILE A 78 -7.79 7.71 0.35
N ILE A 79 -7.00 7.54 1.40
CA ILE A 79 -6.08 8.57 1.88
C ILE A 79 -5.05 8.90 0.80
N ILE A 80 -4.42 7.89 0.18
CA ILE A 80 -3.45 8.10 -0.91
C ILE A 80 -4.08 8.85 -2.08
N TYR A 81 -5.28 8.45 -2.50
CA TYR A 81 -5.98 9.15 -3.59
C TYR A 81 -6.29 10.61 -3.22
N TYR A 82 -6.74 10.83 -1.99
CA TYR A 82 -7.10 12.16 -1.48
C TYR A 82 -5.88 13.08 -1.41
N ILE A 83 -4.76 12.63 -0.84
CA ILE A 83 -3.57 13.48 -0.73
C ILE A 83 -2.95 13.81 -2.09
N ASP A 84 -3.00 12.88 -3.06
CA ASP A 84 -2.56 13.15 -4.43
C ASP A 84 -3.46 14.19 -5.10
N TYR A 85 -4.78 14.07 -4.93
CA TYR A 85 -5.71 15.07 -5.42
C TYR A 85 -5.44 16.46 -4.82
N ARG A 86 -5.26 16.54 -3.50
CA ARG A 86 -5.00 17.82 -2.80
C ARG A 86 -3.67 18.45 -3.19
N ALA A 87 -2.65 17.65 -3.48
CA ALA A 87 -1.37 18.12 -4.00
C ALA A 87 -1.52 18.70 -5.42
N MET A 88 -2.32 18.07 -6.28
CA MET A 88 -2.59 18.54 -7.64
C MET A 88 -3.44 19.81 -7.69
N THR A 89 -4.35 20.00 -6.73
CA THR A 89 -5.11 21.25 -6.61
C THR A 89 -4.36 22.33 -5.82
N GLU A 90 -3.07 22.12 -5.54
CA GLU A 90 -2.18 23.07 -4.85
C GLU A 90 -2.67 23.50 -3.46
N THR A 91 -3.51 22.68 -2.84
CA THR A 91 -4.05 22.93 -1.50
C THR A 91 -3.23 22.26 -0.41
N TYR A 92 -2.30 21.38 -0.78
CA TYR A 92 -1.34 20.70 0.09
C TYR A 92 0.09 21.07 -0.30
N THR A 93 0.90 21.38 0.70
CA THR A 93 2.35 21.51 0.60
C THR A 93 3.01 20.13 0.42
N ILE A 94 4.19 20.10 -0.18
CA ILE A 94 5.05 18.91 -0.31
C ILE A 94 5.38 18.38 1.09
N ALA A 95 5.67 19.28 2.04
CA ALA A 95 5.83 18.93 3.45
C ALA A 95 4.60 18.22 4.05
N SER A 96 3.38 18.73 3.82
CA SER A 96 2.16 18.06 4.29
C SER A 96 1.94 16.72 3.60
N TRP A 97 2.18 16.62 2.28
CA TRP A 97 2.08 15.36 1.54
C TRP A 97 3.04 14.30 2.10
N LYS A 98 4.30 14.67 2.38
CA LYS A 98 5.30 13.76 3.00
C LYS A 98 4.90 13.37 4.41
N THR A 99 4.35 14.30 5.18
CA THR A 99 3.91 14.06 6.57
C THR A 99 2.78 13.03 6.62
N VAL A 100 1.79 13.10 5.74
CA VAL A 100 0.71 12.10 5.69
C VAL A 100 1.25 10.71 5.35
N HIS A 101 2.19 10.61 4.41
CA HIS A 101 2.86 9.33 4.13
C HIS A 101 3.61 8.79 5.35
N GLY A 102 4.31 9.66 6.10
CA GLY A 102 4.96 9.30 7.36
C GLY A 102 3.97 8.78 8.41
N MET A 103 2.83 9.45 8.59
CA MET A 103 1.78 9.05 9.54
C MET A 103 1.14 7.70 9.17
N LEU A 104 1.04 7.39 7.88
CA LEU A 104 0.50 6.12 7.40
C LEU A 104 1.43 4.92 7.59
N LEU A 105 2.74 5.14 7.82
CA LEU A 105 3.72 4.06 7.88
C LEU A 105 3.42 3.05 9.00
N LEU A 106 3.09 3.54 10.20
CA LEU A 106 2.78 2.67 11.34
C LEU A 106 1.48 1.88 11.14
N PRO A 107 0.35 2.49 10.71
CA PRO A 107 -0.84 1.74 10.31
C PRO A 107 -0.58 0.69 9.22
N ILE A 108 0.30 0.96 8.26
CA ILE A 108 0.63 0.02 7.18
C ILE A 108 1.44 -1.16 7.70
N VAL A 109 2.44 -0.92 8.54
CA VAL A 109 3.20 -2.00 9.20
C VAL A 109 2.26 -2.85 10.04
N TRP A 110 1.38 -2.19 10.79
CA TRP A 110 0.39 -2.87 11.61
C TRP A 110 -0.52 -3.78 10.76
N TRP A 111 -1.07 -3.22 9.69
CA TRP A 111 -1.96 -3.90 8.76
C TRP A 111 -1.27 -5.07 8.05
N THR A 112 -0.02 -4.86 7.61
CA THR A 112 0.80 -5.91 6.96
C THR A 112 0.94 -7.11 7.89
N ARG A 113 1.34 -6.90 9.15
CA ARG A 113 1.43 -8.01 10.12
C ARG A 113 0.08 -8.70 10.31
N SER A 114 -1.00 -7.94 10.52
CA SER A 114 -2.35 -8.50 10.71
C SER A 114 -2.78 -9.39 9.53
N VAL A 115 -2.57 -8.94 8.28
CA VAL A 115 -2.87 -9.73 7.07
C VAL A 115 -2.01 -10.99 6.98
N TRP A 116 -0.71 -10.89 7.33
CA TRP A 116 0.20 -12.02 7.23
C TRP A 116 -0.11 -13.12 8.24
N VAL A 117 -0.45 -12.75 9.49
CA VAL A 117 -0.85 -13.73 10.51
C VAL A 117 -2.25 -14.29 10.21
N CYS A 118 -3.21 -13.45 9.82
CA CYS A 118 -4.58 -13.90 9.47
C CYS A 118 -4.67 -14.63 8.12
N SER A 119 -3.59 -14.69 7.34
CA SER A 119 -3.60 -15.31 6.00
C SER A 119 -4.03 -16.78 5.98
N GLN A 120 -3.87 -17.52 7.07
CA GLN A 120 -4.33 -18.91 7.17
C GLN A 120 -5.85 -19.03 7.42
N ASN A 121 -6.50 -17.94 7.85
CA ASN A 121 -7.90 -17.88 8.28
C ASN A 121 -8.80 -17.46 7.12
N THR A 122 -8.85 -18.27 6.07
CA THR A 122 -9.70 -18.05 4.90
C THR A 122 -10.21 -19.39 4.36
N ARG A 123 -10.95 -19.39 3.25
CA ARG A 123 -11.37 -20.62 2.56
C ARG A 123 -10.39 -21.05 1.46
N PHE A 124 -9.72 -20.09 0.83
CA PHE A 124 -8.89 -20.33 -0.35
C PHE A 124 -7.49 -19.77 -0.18
N LYS A 125 -6.46 -20.62 -0.41
CA LYS A 125 -5.04 -20.21 -0.39
C LYS A 125 -4.75 -19.05 -1.35
N LEU A 126 -5.47 -19.00 -2.47
CA LEU A 126 -5.34 -17.95 -3.46
C LEU A 126 -5.65 -16.57 -2.86
N LEU A 127 -6.73 -16.45 -2.07
CA LEU A 127 -7.10 -15.19 -1.42
C LEU A 127 -6.04 -14.73 -0.42
N SER A 128 -5.45 -15.66 0.34
CA SER A 128 -4.33 -15.39 1.24
C SER A 128 -3.13 -14.81 0.50
N SER A 129 -2.80 -15.42 -0.64
CA SER A 129 -1.64 -15.03 -1.45
C SER A 129 -1.86 -13.66 -2.09
N VAL A 130 -3.08 -13.40 -2.60
CA VAL A 130 -3.48 -12.09 -3.13
C VAL A 130 -3.39 -11.02 -2.04
N ALA A 131 -3.96 -11.26 -0.85
CA ALA A 131 -3.92 -10.30 0.24
C ALA A 131 -2.48 -9.96 0.68
N ARG A 132 -1.62 -10.98 0.83
CA ARG A 132 -0.19 -10.77 1.12
C ARG A 132 0.51 -10.01 0.02
N THR A 133 0.27 -10.35 -1.25
CA THR A 133 0.89 -9.66 -2.39
C THR A 133 0.46 -8.20 -2.42
N LEU A 134 -0.81 -7.89 -2.13
CA LEU A 134 -1.30 -6.50 -2.07
C LEU A 134 -0.63 -5.69 -0.94
N THR A 135 -0.33 -6.29 0.21
CA THR A 135 0.44 -5.59 1.27
C THR A 135 1.86 -5.25 0.80
N LEU A 136 2.54 -6.14 0.08
CA LEU A 136 3.87 -5.88 -0.48
C LEU A 136 3.82 -4.85 -1.60
N CYS A 137 2.82 -4.94 -2.48
CA CYS A 137 2.59 -3.97 -3.53
C CYS A 137 2.32 -2.56 -2.96
N LEU A 138 1.63 -2.45 -1.82
CA LEU A 138 1.46 -1.15 -1.14
C LEU A 138 2.80 -0.62 -0.61
N LEU A 139 3.66 -1.46 -0.04
CA LEU A 139 4.99 -1.05 0.40
C LEU A 139 5.85 -0.58 -0.79
N LEU A 140 5.80 -1.32 -1.91
CA LEU A 140 6.46 -0.91 -3.15
C LEU A 140 5.93 0.43 -3.66
N GLU A 141 4.62 0.65 -3.63
CA GLU A 141 4.01 1.94 -3.98
C GLU A 141 4.56 3.08 -3.11
N PHE A 142 4.72 2.87 -1.80
CA PHE A 142 5.33 3.87 -0.91
C PHE A 142 6.80 4.15 -1.25
N ILE A 143 7.59 3.12 -1.50
CA ILE A 143 9.00 3.26 -1.89
C ILE A 143 9.11 4.01 -3.21
N LEU A 144 8.29 3.67 -4.21
CA LEU A 144 8.28 4.33 -5.50
C LEU A 144 7.85 5.79 -5.39
N ARG A 145 6.81 6.09 -4.60
CA ARG A 145 6.39 7.47 -4.31
C ARG A 145 7.52 8.28 -3.69
N PHE A 146 8.20 7.72 -2.71
CA PHE A 146 9.34 8.37 -2.08
C PHE A 146 10.46 8.63 -3.10
N TYR A 147 10.85 7.60 -3.86
CA TYR A 147 11.87 7.67 -4.91
C TYR A 147 11.57 8.76 -5.94
N ILE A 148 10.35 8.78 -6.50
CA ILE A 148 9.94 9.78 -7.50
C ILE A 148 9.91 11.17 -6.85
N SER A 149 9.37 11.31 -5.63
CA SER A 149 9.31 12.61 -4.94
C SER A 149 10.68 13.20 -4.63
N THR A 150 11.73 12.38 -4.57
CA THR A 150 13.11 12.84 -4.32
C THR A 150 13.89 13.12 -5.60
N LEU A 151 13.65 12.37 -6.68
CA LEU A 151 14.46 12.46 -7.91
C LEU A 151 13.78 13.24 -9.03
N MET A 152 12.44 13.24 -9.07
CA MET A 152 11.65 13.94 -10.09
C MET A 152 10.41 14.59 -9.46
N PRO A 153 10.59 15.50 -8.48
CA PRO A 153 9.48 16.13 -7.77
C PRO A 153 8.51 16.88 -8.72
N GLN A 154 8.99 17.40 -9.85
CA GLN A 154 8.20 18.06 -10.91
C GLN A 154 7.16 17.17 -11.58
N THR A 155 7.26 15.85 -11.45
CA THR A 155 6.24 14.93 -11.98
C THR A 155 5.05 14.74 -11.03
N PHE A 156 5.21 15.07 -9.74
CA PHE A 156 4.18 14.95 -8.71
C PHE A 156 3.60 16.31 -8.29
N PHE A 157 4.42 17.35 -8.29
CA PHE A 157 4.07 18.67 -7.76
C PHE A 157 4.18 19.74 -8.84
N ASP A 158 3.29 20.74 -8.75
CA ASP A 158 3.34 21.90 -9.63
C ASP A 158 4.59 22.75 -9.36
N CYS A 159 5.11 23.42 -10.38
CA CYS A 159 6.24 24.33 -10.27
C CYS A 159 6.03 25.41 -9.22
N ARG A 160 4.81 25.92 -9.11
CA ARG A 160 4.50 26.95 -8.11
C ARG A 160 4.76 26.45 -6.69
N LEU A 161 4.38 25.20 -6.40
CA LEU A 161 4.57 24.57 -5.10
C LEU A 161 6.07 24.30 -4.84
N LEU A 162 6.79 23.86 -5.87
CA LEU A 162 8.23 23.61 -5.79
C LEU A 162 9.03 24.87 -5.51
N THR A 163 8.72 25.97 -6.21
CA THR A 163 9.39 27.25 -5.97
C THR A 163 9.08 27.82 -4.59
N LEU A 164 7.86 27.62 -4.07
CA LEU A 164 7.50 28.07 -2.72
C LEU A 164 8.26 27.32 -1.61
N GLU A 165 8.52 26.02 -1.77
CA GLU A 165 9.15 25.21 -0.72
C GLU A 165 10.66 25.01 -0.90
N TYR A 166 11.12 24.83 -2.13
CA TYR A 166 12.52 24.56 -2.45
C TYR A 166 13.24 25.75 -3.10
N GLY A 167 12.51 26.81 -3.48
CA GLY A 167 13.09 28.00 -4.10
C GLY A 167 13.42 27.85 -5.60
N ASP A 168 13.18 26.69 -6.19
CA ASP A 168 13.42 26.38 -7.59
C ASP A 168 12.37 25.38 -8.13
N CYS A 169 12.23 25.23 -9.44
CA CYS A 169 11.39 24.20 -10.10
C CYS A 169 12.21 23.20 -10.95
N ILE A 170 13.52 23.11 -10.71
CA ILE A 170 14.39 22.15 -11.42
C ILE A 170 14.33 20.77 -10.76
#